data_AF-A0A3E3E7B5-F1
#
_entry.id   AF-A0A3E3E7B5-F1
#
_cell.length_a   1.000
_cell.length_b   1.000
_cell.length_c   1.000
_cell.angle_alpha   90.00
_cell.angle_beta   90.00
_cell.angle_gamma   90.00
#
_symmetry.space_group_name_H-M   'P 1'
#
loop_
_entity.id
_entity.type
_entity.pdbx_description
1 polymer ?
#
loop_
_entity_poly.entity_id
_entity_poly.type
_entity_poly.pdbx_seq_one_letter_code
_entity_poly.pdbx_strand_id
1 'polypeptide(L)'
;MSSSNNDVVISRASPHTVKKFELIENYVRSWAQKLMLYDCCDGLIFIDCMCNSGVYHDDDGKEILGTPLRIANILRDVSGQYPRKHIFIYFNDMDKEKTDLLQSRLPKNKNNFNITVTTKDGNKLLKEIGPQLKQKSPQQKSKKVIII
;
A
#
# COMPACT_ATOMS: atom_id res chain seq x y z
N MET A 1 17.18 -11.44 19.76
CA MET A 1 17.14 -12.43 18.67
C MET A 1 16.59 -11.73 17.42
N SER A 2 17.46 -11.12 16.62
CA SER A 2 17.08 -10.60 15.30
C SER A 2 16.61 -11.79 14.47
N SER A 3 15.32 -11.83 14.14
CA SER A 3 14.73 -13.00 13.49
C SER A 3 15.29 -13.13 12.07
N SER A 4 15.91 -14.27 11.79
CA SER A 4 16.42 -14.73 10.48
C SER A 4 15.35 -14.76 9.37
N ASN A 5 14.09 -14.44 9.68
CA ASN A 5 12.96 -14.36 8.76
C ASN A 5 13.00 -13.16 7.81
N ASN A 6 13.78 -12.12 8.13
CA ASN A 6 13.87 -10.95 7.27
C ASN A 6 14.81 -11.13 6.07
N ASP A 7 15.66 -12.16 6.07
CA ASP A 7 16.64 -12.37 4.99
C ASP A 7 16.09 -13.21 3.83
N VAL A 8 14.87 -13.74 3.97
CA VAL A 8 14.18 -14.45 2.89
C VAL A 8 13.19 -13.54 2.16
N VAL A 9 13.05 -13.75 0.86
CA VAL A 9 12.12 -12.98 0.02
C VAL A 9 10.66 -13.21 0.41
N ILE A 10 10.28 -14.45 0.73
CA ILE A 10 8.95 -14.82 1.22
C ILE A 10 9.06 -15.25 2.68
N SER A 11 8.75 -14.34 3.59
CA SER A 11 8.83 -14.59 5.03
C SER A 11 7.66 -15.44 5.54
N ARG A 12 7.83 -16.08 6.70
CA ARG A 12 6.72 -16.69 7.44
C ARG A 12 5.89 -15.61 8.14
N ALA A 13 4.57 -15.70 8.05
CA ALA A 13 3.62 -14.88 8.80
C ALA A 13 3.04 -15.67 9.99
N SER A 14 3.38 -15.24 11.20
CA SER A 14 2.76 -15.76 12.42
C SER A 14 1.25 -15.43 12.46
N PRO A 15 0.43 -16.15 13.26
CA PRO A 15 -1.01 -15.86 13.39
C PRO A 15 -1.30 -14.40 13.74
N HIS A 16 -0.49 -13.78 14.61
CA HIS A 16 -0.60 -12.37 14.95
C HIS A 16 -0.27 -11.44 13.76
N THR A 17 0.70 -11.81 12.93
CA THR A 17 1.00 -11.09 11.67
C THR A 17 -0.18 -11.16 10.71
N VAL A 18 -0.81 -12.33 10.57
CA VAL A 18 -2.02 -12.49 9.75
C VAL A 18 -3.15 -11.60 10.25
N LYS A 19 -3.39 -11.55 11.57
CA LYS A 19 -4.38 -10.65 12.16
C LYS A 19 -4.08 -9.17 11.95
N LYS A 20 -2.80 -8.76 11.93
CA LYS A 20 -2.43 -7.40 11.53
C LYS A 20 -2.83 -7.09 10.09
N PHE A 21 -2.59 -8.03 9.16
CA PHE A 21 -3.02 -7.86 7.76
C PHE A 21 -4.53 -7.68 7.66
N GLU A 22 -5.31 -8.55 8.31
CA GLU A 22 -6.78 -8.47 8.34
C GLU A 22 -7.28 -7.14 8.95
N LEU A 23 -6.65 -6.68 10.04
CA LEU A 23 -7.01 -5.43 10.70
C LEU A 23 -6.78 -4.23 9.77
N ILE A 24 -5.60 -4.15 9.15
CA ILE A 24 -5.24 -3.08 8.21
C ILE A 24 -6.16 -3.12 6.99
N GLU A 25 -6.41 -4.32 6.45
CA GLU A 25 -7.31 -4.53 5.34
C GLU A 25 -8.71 -3.97 5.61
N ASN A 26 -9.30 -4.30 6.76
CA ASN A 26 -10.61 -3.83 7.16
C ASN A 26 -10.65 -2.32 7.44
N TYR A 27 -9.58 -1.79 8.05
CA TYR A 27 -9.43 -0.35 8.27
C TYR A 27 -9.42 0.40 6.93
N VAL A 28 -8.55 0.02 6.00
CA VAL A 28 -8.42 0.70 4.70
C VAL A 28 -9.68 0.52 3.87
N ARG A 29 -10.29 -0.67 3.82
CA ARG A 29 -11.55 -0.91 3.11
C ARG A 29 -12.65 0.06 3.58
N SER A 30 -12.80 0.20 4.89
CA SER A 30 -13.85 1.04 5.49
C SER A 30 -13.58 2.53 5.27
N TRP A 31 -12.34 2.97 5.50
CA TRP A 31 -11.97 4.38 5.36
C TRP A 31 -11.90 4.83 3.91
N ALA A 32 -11.42 4.00 3.00
CA ALA A 32 -11.35 4.34 1.58
C ALA A 32 -12.75 4.69 1.04
N GLN A 33 -13.77 3.91 1.37
CA GLN A 33 -15.14 4.20 0.98
C GLN A 33 -15.65 5.53 1.55
N LYS A 34 -15.48 5.75 2.87
CA LYS A 34 -15.92 6.99 3.53
C LYS A 34 -15.25 8.24 2.95
N LEU A 35 -13.94 8.17 2.71
CA LEU A 35 -13.17 9.29 2.18
C LEU A 35 -13.50 9.56 0.71
N MET A 36 -13.70 8.51 -0.09
CA MET A 36 -14.03 8.64 -1.52
C MET A 36 -15.48 9.06 -1.76
N LEU A 37 -16.37 8.97 -0.77
CA LEU A 37 -17.69 9.60 -0.82
C LEU A 37 -17.68 11.10 -0.49
N TYR A 38 -16.66 11.60 0.22
CA TYR A 38 -16.63 12.99 0.66
C TYR A 38 -16.31 13.96 -0.48
N ASP A 39 -17.17 14.94 -0.74
CA ASP A 39 -17.05 15.81 -1.93
C ASP A 39 -15.80 16.69 -1.97
N CYS A 40 -15.26 17.05 -0.80
CA CYS A 40 -14.03 17.83 -0.67
C CYS A 40 -12.76 16.97 -0.73
N CYS A 41 -12.90 15.67 -1.01
CA CYS A 41 -11.80 14.74 -1.20
C CYS A 41 -11.62 14.38 -2.69
N ASP A 42 -10.47 14.71 -3.26
CA ASP A 42 -10.13 14.42 -4.68
C ASP A 42 -9.46 13.06 -4.89
N GLY A 43 -9.14 12.36 -3.80
CA GLY A 43 -8.38 11.14 -3.91
C GLY A 43 -7.74 10.69 -2.62
N LEU A 44 -7.13 9.51 -2.72
CA LEU A 44 -6.43 8.84 -1.63
C LEU A 44 -4.97 8.67 -1.94
N ILE A 45 -4.17 8.75 -0.89
CA ILE A 45 -2.76 8.40 -0.93
C ILE A 45 -2.53 7.35 0.15
N PHE A 46 -2.05 6.19 -0.25
CA PHE A 46 -1.63 5.12 0.66
C PHE A 46 -0.10 5.03 0.65
N ILE A 47 0.51 4.97 1.83
CA ILE A 47 1.96 4.85 1.98
C ILE A 47 2.25 3.72 2.96
N ASP A 48 3.03 2.74 2.51
CA ASP A 48 3.62 1.69 3.33
C ASP A 48 5.13 1.65 3.04
N CYS A 49 5.90 2.10 4.03
CA CYS A 49 7.34 2.32 3.91
C CYS A 49 8.19 1.07 4.16
N MET A 50 7.57 -0.01 4.66
CA MET A 50 8.20 -1.28 5.02
C MET A 50 7.31 -2.44 4.53
N CYS A 51 7.02 -2.41 3.23
CA CYS A 51 5.98 -3.23 2.63
C CYS A 51 6.37 -4.70 2.47
N ASN A 52 7.67 -5.04 2.61
CA ASN A 52 8.20 -6.36 2.35
C ASN A 52 7.83 -6.84 0.92
N SER A 53 7.87 -8.14 0.63
CA SER A 53 7.51 -8.68 -0.68
C SER A 53 6.00 -8.74 -0.96
N GLY A 54 5.18 -8.51 0.08
CA GLY A 54 3.73 -8.60 -0.01
C GLY A 54 3.16 -10.02 -0.04
N VAL A 55 4.00 -11.06 0.01
CA VAL A 55 3.60 -12.46 0.10
C VAL A 55 4.30 -13.13 1.28
N TYR A 56 3.61 -14.07 1.92
CA TYR A 56 4.11 -14.77 3.10
C TYR A 56 3.68 -16.24 3.05
N HIS A 57 4.39 -17.11 3.78
CA HIS A 57 3.87 -18.43 4.12
C HIS A 57 3.21 -18.39 5.50
N ASP A 58 2.01 -18.96 5.64
CA ASP A 58 1.43 -19.21 6.96
C ASP A 58 2.09 -20.41 7.66
N ASP A 59 1.58 -20.78 8.83
CA ASP A 59 2.12 -21.87 9.64
C ASP A 59 1.94 -23.25 8.98
N ASP A 60 1.00 -23.38 8.03
CA ASP A 60 0.77 -24.59 7.22
C ASP A 60 1.64 -24.60 5.94
N GLY A 61 2.48 -23.57 5.75
CA GLY A 61 3.33 -23.41 4.56
C GLY A 61 2.58 -22.89 3.33
N LYS A 62 1.33 -22.45 3.47
CA LYS A 62 0.54 -21.93 2.36
C LYS A 62 0.87 -20.46 2.10
N GLU A 63 1.00 -20.10 0.83
CA GLU A 63 1.19 -18.69 0.44
C GLU A 63 -0.08 -17.87 0.75
N ILE A 64 0.11 -16.77 1.47
CA ILE A 64 -0.92 -15.80 1.81
C ILE A 64 -0.47 -14.39 1.41
N LEU A 65 -1.45 -13.53 1.13
CA LEU A 65 -1.19 -12.13 0.81
C LEU A 65 -0.90 -11.33 2.08
N GLY A 66 0.11 -10.47 2.02
CA GLY A 66 0.41 -9.45 3.01
C GLY A 66 -0.31 -8.13 2.74
N THR A 67 0.00 -7.12 3.56
CA THR A 67 -0.59 -5.77 3.47
C THR A 67 -0.56 -5.16 2.06
N PRO A 68 0.57 -5.04 1.35
CA PRO A 68 0.60 -4.26 0.12
C PRO A 68 -0.27 -4.87 -0.99
N LEU A 69 -0.30 -6.19 -1.15
CA LEU A 69 -1.15 -6.85 -2.14
C LEU A 69 -2.64 -6.78 -1.78
N ARG A 70 -3.00 -6.97 -0.50
CA ARG A 70 -4.38 -6.82 -0.03
C ARG A 70 -4.90 -5.40 -0.28
N ILE A 71 -4.11 -4.39 0.09
CA ILE A 71 -4.49 -2.98 -0.06
C ILE A 71 -4.52 -2.56 -1.53
N ALA A 72 -3.55 -2.97 -2.34
CA ALA A 72 -3.54 -2.66 -3.77
C ALA A 72 -4.82 -3.17 -4.47
N ASN A 73 -5.26 -4.38 -4.15
CA ASN A 73 -6.49 -4.95 -4.72
C ASN A 73 -7.75 -4.20 -4.25
N ILE A 74 -7.86 -3.90 -2.96
CA ILE A 74 -9.00 -3.13 -2.41
C ILE A 74 -9.09 -1.75 -3.06
N LEU A 75 -7.97 -1.03 -3.12
CA LEU A 75 -7.94 0.31 -3.68
C LEU A 75 -8.12 0.28 -5.20
N ARG A 76 -7.73 -0.80 -5.88
CA ARG A 76 -8.05 -1.02 -7.29
C ARG A 76 -9.56 -1.10 -7.50
N ASP A 77 -10.30 -1.81 -6.64
CA ASP A 77 -11.76 -1.87 -6.72
C ASP A 77 -12.39 -0.51 -6.41
N VAL A 78 -11.92 0.17 -5.36
CA VAL A 78 -12.38 1.53 -5.00
C VAL A 78 -12.16 2.51 -6.17
N SER A 79 -10.99 2.49 -6.84
CA SER A 79 -10.76 3.36 -8.01
C SER A 79 -11.76 3.12 -9.14
N GLY A 80 -12.29 1.91 -9.30
CA GLY A 80 -13.32 1.59 -10.29
C GLY A 80 -14.68 2.20 -9.96
N GLN A 81 -15.00 2.34 -8.67
CA GLN A 81 -16.25 2.93 -8.20
C GLN A 81 -16.23 4.46 -8.26
N TYR A 82 -15.04 5.07 -8.16
CA TYR A 82 -14.87 6.54 -8.12
C TYR A 82 -13.93 7.02 -9.23
N PRO A 83 -14.32 6.94 -10.53
CA PRO A 83 -13.44 7.20 -11.66
C PRO A 83 -12.89 8.64 -11.72
N ARG A 84 -13.56 9.60 -11.07
CA ARG A 84 -13.13 11.01 -11.00
C ARG A 84 -12.15 11.32 -9.87
N LYS A 85 -11.87 10.35 -9.00
CA LYS A 85 -10.96 10.51 -7.86
C LYS A 85 -9.72 9.67 -8.08
N HIS A 86 -8.57 10.22 -7.70
CA HIS A 86 -7.27 9.59 -7.94
C HIS A 86 -6.78 8.82 -6.72
N ILE A 87 -6.22 7.64 -6.94
CA ILE A 87 -5.54 6.87 -5.91
C ILE A 87 -4.06 6.76 -6.26
N PHE A 88 -3.22 7.10 -5.29
CA PHE A 88 -1.78 6.92 -5.35
C PHE A 88 -1.34 5.97 -4.23
N ILE A 89 -0.56 4.96 -4.56
CA ILE A 89 -0.05 3.97 -3.62
C ILE A 89 1.47 3.99 -3.72
N TYR A 90 2.13 4.16 -2.58
CA TYR A 90 3.58 4.13 -2.46
C TYR A 90 3.96 2.96 -1.57
N PHE A 91 4.62 1.98 -2.18
CA PHE A 91 5.21 0.85 -1.49
C PHE A 91 6.73 0.98 -1.50
N ASN A 92 7.34 0.69 -0.36
CA ASN A 92 8.78 0.74 -0.23
C ASN A 92 9.30 -0.34 0.69
N ASP A 93 10.46 -0.88 0.34
CA ASP A 93 11.28 -1.70 1.22
C ASP A 93 12.75 -1.36 1.01
N MET A 94 13.62 -1.79 1.92
CA MET A 94 15.07 -1.64 1.74
C MET A 94 15.65 -2.75 0.85
N ASP A 95 14.94 -3.86 0.72
CA ASP A 95 15.35 -5.06 -0.01
C ASP A 95 14.82 -5.06 -1.45
N LYS A 96 15.75 -5.18 -2.41
CA LYS A 96 15.42 -5.15 -3.84
C LYS A 96 14.63 -6.38 -4.27
N GLU A 97 15.00 -7.57 -3.82
CA GLU A 97 14.35 -8.82 -4.25
C GLU A 97 12.90 -8.85 -3.80
N LYS A 98 12.63 -8.35 -2.59
CA LYS A 98 11.27 -8.17 -2.09
C LYS A 98 10.47 -7.19 -2.95
N THR A 99 11.03 -6.03 -3.27
CA THR A 99 10.34 -5.05 -4.12
C THR A 99 10.10 -5.56 -5.54
N ASP A 100 11.04 -6.33 -6.11
CA ASP A 100 10.90 -6.94 -7.43
C ASP A 100 9.76 -7.98 -7.42
N LEU A 101 9.72 -8.85 -6.39
CA LEU A 101 8.64 -9.81 -6.24
C LEU A 101 7.29 -9.12 -6.08
N LEU A 102 7.20 -8.09 -5.22
CA LEU A 102 5.99 -7.31 -5.05
C LEU A 102 5.51 -6.73 -6.39
N GLN A 103 6.41 -6.11 -7.15
CA GLN A 103 6.09 -5.49 -8.43
C GLN A 103 5.53 -6.49 -9.46
N SER A 104 6.00 -7.74 -9.43
CA SER A 104 5.47 -8.81 -10.31
C SER A 104 4.03 -9.23 -9.99
N ARG A 105 3.57 -9.00 -8.76
CA ARG A 105 2.25 -9.47 -8.26
C ARG A 105 1.20 -8.37 -8.18
N LEU A 106 1.59 -7.10 -8.32
CA LEU A 106 0.70 -5.95 -8.19
C LEU A 106 -0.25 -5.81 -9.38
N PRO A 107 -1.49 -5.29 -9.16
CA PRO A 107 -2.37 -4.93 -10.25
C PRO A 107 -1.76 -3.79 -11.08
N LYS A 108 -2.06 -3.79 -12.39
CA LYS A 108 -1.57 -2.76 -13.32
C LYS A 108 -2.14 -1.38 -13.00
N ASN A 109 -1.32 -0.35 -13.22
CA ASN A 109 -1.74 1.05 -13.15
C ASN A 109 -2.86 1.36 -14.16
N LYS A 110 -3.69 2.35 -13.81
CA LYS A 110 -4.74 2.93 -14.65
C LYS A 110 -4.78 4.45 -14.49
N ASN A 111 -5.57 5.13 -15.31
CA ASN A 111 -5.66 6.60 -15.34
C ASN A 111 -5.87 7.26 -13.96
N ASN A 112 -6.70 6.67 -13.10
CA ASN A 112 -6.98 7.17 -11.76
C ASN A 112 -6.42 6.29 -10.62
N PHE A 113 -5.53 5.35 -10.94
CA PHE A 113 -4.96 4.39 -9.99
C PHE A 113 -3.48 4.15 -10.30
N ASN A 114 -2.59 4.66 -9.44
CA ASN A 114 -1.16 4.60 -9.66
C ASN A 114 -0.46 3.97 -8.45
N ILE A 115 0.34 2.94 -8.72
CA ILE A 115 1.23 2.32 -7.75
C ILE A 115 2.67 2.63 -8.13
N THR A 116 3.43 3.05 -7.13
CA THR A 116 4.88 3.24 -7.19
C THR A 116 5.53 2.33 -6.17
N VAL A 117 6.47 1.51 -6.62
CA VAL A 117 7.31 0.66 -5.77
C VAL A 117 8.72 1.23 -5.79
N THR A 118 9.33 1.41 -4.62
CA THR A 118 10.71 1.87 -4.50
C THR A 118 11.54 0.99 -3.58
N THR A 119 12.85 0.94 -3.83
CA THR A 119 13.82 0.26 -2.97
C THR A 119 14.73 1.30 -2.32
N LYS A 120 14.38 1.79 -1.13
CA LYS A 120 15.18 2.79 -0.41
C LYS A 120 14.83 2.85 1.07
N ASP A 121 15.61 3.66 1.80
CA ASP A 121 15.26 4.06 3.17
C ASP A 121 13.91 4.80 3.18
N GLY A 122 13.02 4.41 4.11
CA GLY A 122 11.68 4.98 4.22
C GLY A 122 11.67 6.49 4.50
N ASN A 123 12.61 7.01 5.29
CA ASN A 123 12.69 8.45 5.53
C ASN A 123 13.11 9.21 4.27
N LYS A 124 14.00 8.63 3.45
CA LYS A 124 14.34 9.19 2.14
C LYS A 124 13.11 9.26 1.24
N LEU A 125 12.33 8.18 1.14
CA LEU A 125 11.07 8.18 0.39
C LEU A 125 10.13 9.30 0.87
N LEU A 126 9.88 9.40 2.18
CA LEU A 126 8.95 10.39 2.74
C LEU A 126 9.40 11.83 2.44
N LYS A 127 10.71 12.10 2.47
CA LYS A 127 11.27 13.41 2.07
C LYS A 127 11.08 13.71 0.59
N GLU A 128 11.19 12.70 -0.28
CA GLU A 128 11.01 12.85 -1.74
C GLU A 128 9.54 13.07 -2.12
N ILE A 129 8.61 12.33 -1.52
CA ILE A 129 7.18 12.42 -1.88
C ILE A 129 6.47 13.55 -1.14
N GLY A 130 6.93 13.94 0.06
CA GLY A 130 6.30 14.95 0.91
C GLY A 130 5.92 16.26 0.20
N PRO A 131 6.81 16.87 -0.62
CA PRO A 131 6.47 18.05 -1.42
C PRO A 131 5.32 17.84 -2.42
N GLN A 132 5.22 16.64 -3.00
CA GLN A 132 4.19 16.27 -3.98
C GLN A 132 2.81 16.14 -3.31
N LEU A 133 2.78 15.73 -2.04
CA LEU A 133 1.55 15.60 -1.25
C LEU A 133 0.91 16.96 -0.90
N LYS A 134 1.70 18.04 -0.89
CA LYS A 134 1.26 19.39 -0.51
C LYS A 134 0.65 20.18 -1.66
N GLN A 135 0.74 19.70 -2.89
CA GLN A 135 0.19 20.39 -4.06
C GLN A 135 -1.34 20.35 -4.00
N LYS A 136 -1.96 21.52 -3.84
CA LYS A 136 -3.43 21.66 -3.84
C LYS A 136 -3.96 21.47 -5.25
N SER A 137 -5.12 20.80 -5.37
CA SER A 137 -5.84 20.82 -6.64
C SER A 137 -6.34 22.24 -6.94
N PRO A 138 -6.47 22.63 -8.22
CA PRO A 138 -7.04 23.92 -8.62
C PRO A 138 -8.44 24.15 -8.04
N GLN A 139 -9.17 23.08 -7.69
CA GLN A 139 -10.52 23.13 -7.13
C GLN A 139 -10.57 23.22 -5.58
N GLN A 140 -9.45 23.50 -4.91
CA GLN A 140 -9.36 23.67 -3.44
C GLN A 140 -9.80 22.43 -2.62
N LYS A 141 -9.86 21.27 -3.27
CA LYS A 141 -10.14 19.97 -2.67
C LYS A 141 -8.83 19.31 -2.24
N SER A 142 -8.93 18.38 -1.29
CA SER A 142 -7.75 17.77 -0.66
C SER A 142 -7.65 16.28 -0.94
N LYS A 143 -6.45 15.77 -1.18
CA LYS A 143 -6.18 14.34 -1.09
C LYS A 143 -6.08 13.95 0.38
N LYS A 144 -6.54 12.76 0.74
CA LYS A 144 -6.43 12.23 2.11
C LYS A 144 -5.35 11.15 2.14
N VAL A 145 -4.47 11.24 3.13
CA VAL A 145 -3.31 10.35 3.26
C VAL A 145 -3.61 9.33 4.34
N ILE A 146 -3.38 8.06 4.01
CA ILE A 146 -3.37 6.93 4.93
C ILE A 146 -1.94 6.41 4.93
N ILE A 147 -1.27 6.47 6.08
CA ILE A 147 0.10 5.98 6.28
C ILE A 147 0.04 4.85 7.30
N ILE A 148 0.69 3.73 7.00
CA ILE A 148 0.77 2.56 7.88
C ILE A 148 2.23 2.14 8.05
#